data_AF-A0A1Z1WHC7-F1
#
_entry.id   AF-A0A1Z1WHC7-F1
#
_cell.length_a   1.000
_cell.length_b   1.000
_cell.length_c   1.000
_cell.angle_alpha   90.00
_cell.angle_beta   90.00
_cell.angle_gamma   90.00
#
_symmetry.space_group_name_H-M   'P 1'
#
loop_
_entity.id
_entity.type
_entity.pdbx_description
1 polymer ?
#
loop_
_entity_poly.entity_id
_entity_poly.type
_entity_poly.pdbx_seq_one_letter_code
_entity_poly.pdbx_strand_id
1 'polypeptide(L)'
;MLRGLVGGERVAGGVRGRCARLLMDDGVLAEGEAARFVGLALSPGTEPGEAAAWIEGFLGGGAGGGLLLVHDERLLGLVDQWLTGVSGDAFVDVLPLLRRTFGAYESGVRRTLGELVRRGPGHSGAAVPLAEGASGFGAEVDPGRADAVLPVVGLLLGLGDGSAGERGAGVRGNSLTGVA
;
A
#
# COMPACT_ATOMS: atom_id res chain seq x y z
N MET A 1 -19.78 13.11 -0.21
CA MET A 1 -20.59 12.39 0.80
C MET A 1 -19.71 11.56 1.74
N LEU A 2 -18.88 10.62 1.25
CA LEU A 2 -18.02 9.76 2.09
C LEU A 2 -17.10 10.52 3.06
N ARG A 3 -16.47 11.64 2.62
CA ARG A 3 -15.63 12.48 3.51
C ARG A 3 -16.37 12.97 4.76
N GLY A 4 -17.66 13.30 4.63
CA GLY A 4 -18.48 13.72 5.77
C GLY A 4 -18.81 12.57 6.73
N LEU A 5 -18.90 11.34 6.22
CA LEU A 5 -19.14 10.15 7.04
C LEU A 5 -17.90 9.79 7.88
N VAL A 6 -16.68 9.91 7.32
CA VAL A 6 -15.43 9.62 8.06
C VAL A 6 -15.33 10.42 9.37
N GLY A 7 -15.70 11.70 9.33
CA GLY A 7 -15.66 12.60 10.49
C GLY A 7 -16.92 12.61 11.36
N GLY A 8 -17.97 11.88 10.99
CA GLY A 8 -19.25 11.92 11.71
C GLY A 8 -19.23 11.05 12.97
N GLU A 9 -19.13 11.65 14.15
CA GLU A 9 -19.15 10.94 15.45
C GLU A 9 -20.44 10.13 15.70
N ARG A 10 -21.54 10.47 15.02
CA ARG A 10 -22.81 9.73 15.10
C ARG A 10 -22.86 8.49 14.18
N VAL A 11 -21.80 8.23 13.41
CA VAL A 11 -21.69 7.09 12.50
C VAL A 11 -20.83 6.03 13.19
N ALA A 12 -21.24 4.75 13.11
CA ALA A 12 -20.47 3.65 13.69
C ALA A 12 -19.02 3.61 13.17
N GLY A 13 -18.05 3.38 14.05
CA GLY A 13 -16.62 3.39 13.75
C GLY A 13 -16.26 2.57 12.51
N GLY A 14 -16.77 1.34 12.39
CA GLY A 14 -16.49 0.49 11.23
C GLY A 14 -16.98 1.05 9.90
N VAL A 15 -18.10 1.78 9.88
CA VAL A 15 -18.57 2.45 8.65
C VAL A 15 -17.66 3.62 8.31
N ARG A 16 -17.21 4.37 9.32
CA ARG A 16 -16.27 5.49 9.13
C ARG A 16 -14.93 5.01 8.58
N GLY A 17 -14.40 3.91 9.12
CA GLY A 17 -13.19 3.26 8.62
C GLY A 17 -13.34 2.79 7.17
N ARG A 18 -14.46 2.12 6.84
CA ARG A 18 -14.76 1.68 5.47
C ARG A 18 -14.83 2.85 4.49
N CYS A 19 -15.45 3.95 4.88
CA CYS A 19 -15.50 5.17 4.07
C CYS A 19 -14.09 5.76 3.83
N ALA A 20 -13.23 5.76 4.85
CA ALA A 20 -11.86 6.23 4.72
C ALA A 20 -11.05 5.33 3.78
N ARG A 21 -11.27 4.01 3.84
CA ARG A 21 -10.65 3.04 2.91
C ARG A 21 -11.08 3.25 1.47
N LEU A 22 -12.38 3.42 1.23
CA LEU A 22 -12.90 3.68 -0.12
C LEU A 22 -12.33 4.97 -0.71
N LEU A 23 -12.22 6.04 0.08
CA LEU A 23 -11.59 7.29 -0.37
C LEU A 23 -10.11 7.12 -0.69
N MET A 24 -9.39 6.27 0.06
CA MET A 24 -8.00 5.92 -0.24
C MET A 24 -7.91 5.13 -1.56
N ASP A 25 -8.74 4.12 -1.72
CA ASP A 25 -8.75 3.25 -2.90
C ASP A 25 -9.13 4.03 -4.17
N ASP A 26 -10.03 5.01 -4.06
CA ASP A 26 -10.40 5.92 -5.16
C ASP A 26 -9.31 6.96 -5.48
N GLY A 27 -8.20 7.01 -4.72
CA GLY A 27 -7.09 7.94 -4.95
C GLY A 27 -7.43 9.42 -4.71
N VAL A 28 -8.54 9.70 -4.03
CA VAL A 28 -9.03 11.08 -3.80
C VAL A 28 -8.51 11.71 -2.51
N LEU A 29 -7.68 10.98 -1.75
CA LEU A 29 -7.01 11.48 -0.56
C LEU A 29 -5.66 12.10 -0.94
N ALA A 30 -5.40 13.30 -0.43
CA ALA A 30 -4.09 13.90 -0.50
C ALA A 30 -3.08 13.11 0.34
N GLU A 31 -1.80 13.30 0.03
CA GLU A 31 -0.71 12.66 0.77
C GLU A 31 -0.86 12.89 2.28
N GLY A 32 -0.70 11.83 3.07
CA GLY A 32 -0.81 11.91 4.52
C GLY A 32 -2.23 11.91 5.10
N GLU A 33 -3.29 12.18 4.32
CA GLU A 33 -4.67 12.23 4.83
C GLU A 33 -5.13 10.91 5.45
N ALA A 34 -4.73 9.78 4.86
CA ALA A 34 -5.07 8.46 5.37
C ALA A 34 -4.58 8.24 6.81
N ALA A 35 -3.30 8.47 7.06
CA ALA A 35 -2.75 8.34 8.40
C ALA A 35 -3.29 9.40 9.36
N ARG A 36 -3.71 10.58 8.87
CA ARG A 36 -4.43 11.54 9.70
C ARG A 36 -5.76 10.96 10.17
N PHE A 37 -6.52 10.29 9.30
CA PHE A 37 -7.75 9.61 9.71
C PHE A 37 -7.49 8.49 10.71
N VAL A 38 -6.47 7.67 10.46
CA VAL A 38 -6.05 6.61 11.39
C VAL A 38 -5.65 7.21 12.74
N GLY A 39 -4.75 8.21 12.77
CA GLY A 39 -4.28 8.84 14.00
C GLY A 39 -5.39 9.51 14.82
N LEU A 40 -6.41 10.06 14.17
CA LEU A 40 -7.58 10.60 14.86
C LEU A 40 -8.45 9.49 15.47
N ALA A 41 -8.74 8.44 14.70
CA ALA A 41 -9.55 7.32 15.15
C ALA A 41 -8.87 6.50 16.26
N LEU A 42 -7.54 6.49 16.30
CA LEU A 42 -6.73 5.77 17.29
C LEU A 42 -6.21 6.66 18.41
N SER A 43 -6.74 7.87 18.52
CA SER A 43 -6.35 8.79 19.59
C SER A 43 -6.72 8.22 20.96
N PRO A 44 -5.95 8.52 22.02
CA PRO A 44 -6.23 8.02 23.38
C PRO A 44 -7.61 8.40 23.93
N GLY A 45 -8.25 9.43 23.37
CA GLY A 45 -9.61 9.85 23.75
C GLY A 45 -10.72 9.05 23.09
N THR A 46 -10.41 8.17 22.14
CA THR A 46 -11.40 7.30 21.49
C THR A 46 -11.61 6.05 22.32
N GLU A 47 -12.86 5.66 22.52
CA GLU A 47 -13.20 4.41 23.21
C GLU A 47 -12.56 3.21 22.47
N PRO A 48 -11.85 2.30 23.16
CA PRO A 48 -11.10 1.21 22.52
C PRO A 48 -11.90 0.33 21.56
N GLY A 49 -13.15 0.00 21.89
CA GLY A 49 -14.06 -0.76 21.03
C GLY A 49 -14.40 -0.01 19.73
N GLU A 50 -14.71 1.29 19.82
CA GLU A 50 -14.95 2.15 18.66
C GLU A 50 -13.70 2.29 17.78
N ALA A 51 -12.51 2.44 18.38
CA ALA A 51 -11.24 2.47 17.67
C ALA A 51 -10.96 1.13 16.93
N ALA A 52 -11.22 0.00 17.60
CA ALA A 52 -11.08 -1.33 17.01
C ALA A 52 -12.05 -1.54 15.84
N ALA A 53 -13.31 -1.13 16.00
CA ALA A 53 -14.32 -1.19 14.94
C ALA A 53 -13.90 -0.33 13.74
N TRP A 54 -13.37 0.87 13.98
CA TRP A 54 -12.85 1.75 12.93
C TRP A 54 -11.70 1.09 12.16
N ILE A 55 -10.72 0.49 12.86
CA ILE A 55 -9.62 -0.25 12.22
C ILE A 55 -10.14 -1.39 11.36
N GLU A 56 -11.06 -2.21 11.86
CA GLU A 56 -11.62 -3.31 11.09
C GLU A 56 -12.29 -2.80 9.81
N GLY A 57 -13.05 -1.70 9.89
CA GLY A 57 -13.67 -1.08 8.74
C GLY A 57 -12.65 -0.56 7.71
N PHE A 58 -11.56 0.01 8.19
CA PHE A 58 -10.52 0.62 7.36
C PHE A 58 -9.60 -0.41 6.70
N LEU A 59 -9.09 -1.37 7.47
CA LEU A 59 -8.23 -2.43 6.94
C LEU A 59 -9.05 -3.46 6.15
N GLY A 60 -10.29 -3.72 6.59
CA GLY A 60 -11.13 -4.78 6.05
C GLY A 60 -10.59 -6.18 6.41
N GLY A 61 -11.43 -7.20 6.20
CA GLY A 61 -11.01 -8.61 6.24
C GLY A 61 -10.82 -9.19 4.84
N GLY A 62 -10.09 -10.30 4.74
CA GLY A 62 -9.93 -11.10 3.51
C GLY A 62 -8.64 -10.83 2.73
N ALA A 63 -8.59 -11.34 1.49
CA ALA A 63 -7.37 -11.48 0.67
C ALA A 63 -6.61 -10.17 0.36
N GLY A 64 -7.23 -8.99 0.56
CA GLY A 64 -6.59 -7.69 0.31
C GLY A 64 -6.36 -6.81 1.54
N GLY A 65 -6.94 -7.14 2.71
CA GLY A 65 -7.03 -6.18 3.82
C GLY A 65 -5.70 -5.87 4.53
N GLY A 66 -4.76 -6.82 4.53
CA GLY A 66 -3.47 -6.68 5.21
C GLY A 66 -2.34 -6.10 4.35
N LEU A 67 -2.52 -6.00 3.03
CA LEU A 67 -1.46 -5.53 2.13
C LEU A 67 -1.10 -4.06 2.37
N LEU A 68 -2.07 -3.22 2.74
CA LEU A 68 -1.81 -1.81 3.04
C LEU A 68 -0.77 -1.65 4.17
N LEU A 69 -0.92 -2.44 5.24
CA LEU A 69 -0.01 -2.40 6.39
C LEU A 69 1.40 -2.89 6.05
N VAL A 70 1.52 -3.80 5.08
CA VAL A 70 2.81 -4.28 4.60
C VAL A 70 3.56 -3.19 3.82
N HIS A 71 2.82 -2.33 3.11
CA HIS A 71 3.39 -1.33 2.22
C HIS A 71 3.51 0.08 2.83
N ASP A 72 2.76 0.39 3.90
CA ASP A 72 2.80 1.68 4.58
C ASP A 72 3.27 1.51 6.04
N GLU A 73 4.58 1.65 6.26
CA GLU A 73 5.21 1.53 7.58
C GLU A 73 4.70 2.55 8.59
N ARG A 74 4.32 3.75 8.13
CA ARG A 74 3.78 4.80 9.00
C ARG A 74 2.40 4.40 9.52
N LEU A 75 1.57 3.82 8.65
CA LEU A 75 0.25 3.31 9.03
C LEU A 75 0.36 2.12 9.97
N LEU A 76 1.31 1.21 9.71
CA LEU A 76 1.64 0.13 10.63
C LEU A 76 2.07 0.66 12.00
N GLY A 77 2.93 1.68 12.03
CA GLY A 77 3.38 2.31 13.27
C GLY A 77 2.26 2.94 14.09
N LEU A 78 1.27 3.58 13.45
CA LEU A 78 0.10 4.13 14.16
C LEU A 78 -0.76 3.03 14.79
N VAL A 79 -0.96 1.93 14.08
CA VAL A 79 -1.73 0.78 14.61
C VAL A 79 -0.97 0.11 15.75
N ASP A 80 0.34 -0.07 15.61
CA ASP A 80 1.21 -0.66 16.64
C ASP A 80 1.26 0.21 17.91
N GLN A 81 1.45 1.52 17.75
CA GLN A 81 1.43 2.47 18.86
C GLN A 81 0.10 2.46 19.61
N TRP A 82 -1.01 2.40 18.88
CA TRP A 82 -2.33 2.31 19.50
C TRP A 82 -2.48 0.99 20.26
N LEU A 83 -2.22 -0.15 19.63
CA LEU A 83 -2.34 -1.47 20.24
C LEU A 83 -1.50 -1.61 21.51
N THR A 84 -0.26 -1.12 21.49
CA THR A 84 0.65 -1.15 22.63
C THR A 84 0.25 -0.16 23.74
N GLY A 85 -0.57 0.84 23.43
CA GLY A 85 -1.12 1.81 24.38
C GLY A 85 -2.48 1.43 24.97
N VAL A 86 -3.17 0.40 24.46
CA VAL A 86 -4.45 -0.08 25.03
C VAL A 86 -4.22 -0.71 26.40
N SER A 87 -5.05 -0.38 27.39
CA SER A 87 -4.97 -0.98 28.73
C SER A 87 -5.26 -2.49 28.69
N GLY A 88 -4.72 -3.24 29.64
CA GLY A 88 -4.90 -4.70 29.68
C GLY A 88 -6.38 -5.13 29.69
N ASP A 89 -7.23 -4.42 30.43
CA ASP A 89 -8.66 -4.72 30.50
C ASP A 89 -9.36 -4.46 29.16
N ALA A 90 -9.13 -3.29 28.55
CA ALA A 90 -9.72 -2.95 27.26
C ALA A 90 -9.16 -3.80 26.11
N PHE A 91 -7.93 -4.28 26.25
CA PHE A 91 -7.29 -5.15 25.25
C PHE A 91 -8.07 -6.46 25.07
N VAL A 92 -8.58 -7.04 26.17
CA VAL A 92 -9.40 -8.25 26.13
C VAL A 92 -10.68 -8.04 25.33
N ASP A 93 -11.26 -6.84 25.39
CA ASP A 93 -12.50 -6.50 24.70
C ASP A 93 -12.32 -6.27 23.19
N VAL A 94 -11.18 -5.68 22.78
CA VAL A 94 -10.89 -5.42 21.35
C VAL A 94 -10.30 -6.63 20.62
N LEU A 95 -9.62 -7.52 21.34
CA LEU A 95 -8.92 -8.68 20.79
C LEU A 95 -9.78 -9.60 19.90
N PRO A 96 -11.03 -9.97 20.27
CA PRO A 96 -11.85 -10.86 19.45
C PRO A 96 -12.07 -10.31 18.05
N LEU A 97 -12.29 -9.00 17.94
CA LEU A 97 -12.49 -8.30 16.67
C LEU A 97 -11.22 -8.32 15.83
N LEU A 98 -10.11 -7.87 16.42
CA LEU A 98 -8.81 -7.83 15.75
C LEU A 98 -8.33 -9.22 15.32
N ARG A 99 -8.53 -10.24 16.16
CA ARG A 99 -8.21 -11.63 15.82
C ARG A 99 -9.00 -12.10 14.59
N ARG A 100 -10.28 -11.70 14.48
CA ARG A 100 -11.10 -12.02 13.30
C ARG A 100 -10.56 -11.29 12.06
N THR A 101 -10.26 -9.99 12.17
CA THR A 101 -9.74 -9.18 11.05
C THR A 101 -8.39 -9.69 10.56
N PHE A 102 -7.38 -9.72 11.43
CA PHE A 102 -6.04 -10.18 11.08
C PHE A 102 -5.99 -11.68 10.78
N GLY A 103 -6.85 -12.48 11.42
CA GLY A 103 -6.97 -13.91 11.17
C GLY A 103 -7.50 -14.25 9.78
N ALA A 104 -8.26 -13.34 9.16
CA ALA A 104 -8.78 -13.48 7.80
C ALA A 104 -7.75 -13.17 6.70
N TYR A 105 -6.56 -12.68 7.05
CA TYR A 105 -5.49 -12.42 6.09
C TYR A 105 -4.81 -13.71 5.65
N GLU A 106 -4.28 -13.69 4.43
CA GLU A 106 -3.48 -14.79 3.90
C GLU A 106 -2.26 -15.08 4.79
N SER A 107 -1.81 -16.34 4.81
CA SER A 107 -0.65 -16.76 5.62
C SER A 107 0.62 -15.97 5.30
N GLY A 108 0.86 -15.66 4.02
CA GLY A 108 2.00 -14.84 3.58
C GLY A 108 1.95 -13.43 4.16
N VAL A 109 0.82 -12.75 4.04
CA VAL A 109 0.61 -11.39 4.59
C VAL A 109 0.81 -11.38 6.10
N ARG A 110 0.24 -12.36 6.83
CA ARG A 110 0.44 -12.47 8.28
C ARG A 110 1.90 -12.68 8.67
N ARG A 111 2.63 -13.50 7.91
CA ARG A 111 4.06 -13.72 8.14
C ARG A 111 4.85 -12.43 7.96
N THR A 112 4.65 -11.73 6.84
CA THR A 112 5.34 -10.48 6.54
C THR A 112 5.04 -9.41 7.59
N LEU A 113 3.77 -9.25 8.00
CA LEU A 113 3.41 -8.35 9.09
C LEU A 113 4.10 -8.71 10.40
N GLY A 114 4.14 -9.99 10.76
CA GLY A 114 4.85 -10.45 11.96
C GLY A 114 6.36 -10.18 11.92
N GLU A 115 6.99 -10.30 10.74
CA GLU A 115 8.39 -9.94 10.54
C GLU A 115 8.62 -8.42 10.65
N LEU A 116 7.73 -7.60 10.10
CA LEU A 116 7.78 -6.13 10.23
C LEU A 116 7.64 -5.68 11.69
N VAL A 117 6.64 -6.22 12.41
CA VAL A 117 6.44 -5.91 13.84
C VAL A 117 7.63 -6.38 14.67
N ARG A 118 8.23 -7.54 14.37
CA ARG A 118 9.44 -8.02 15.06
C ARG A 118 10.65 -7.10 14.86
N ARG A 119 10.79 -6.50 13.67
CA ARG A 119 11.82 -5.48 13.43
C ARG A 119 11.54 -4.22 14.25
N GLY A 120 10.27 -3.84 14.44
CA GLY A 120 9.88 -2.74 15.30
C GLY A 120 10.22 -1.34 14.74
N PRO A 121 9.60 -0.28 15.27
CA PRO A 121 9.85 1.08 14.83
C PRO A 121 11.25 1.55 15.28
N GLY A 122 12.17 1.72 14.34
CA GLY A 122 13.51 2.26 14.60
C GLY A 122 14.69 1.54 13.95
N HIS A 123 14.50 0.37 13.35
CA HIS A 123 15.58 -0.33 12.63
C HIS A 123 15.83 0.22 11.21
N SER A 124 15.02 1.16 10.73
CA SER A 124 15.23 1.84 9.44
C SER A 124 16.20 3.03 9.53
N GLY A 125 16.75 3.33 10.72
CA GLY A 125 17.72 4.41 10.95
C GLY A 125 19.19 3.99 11.08
N ALA A 126 19.46 2.69 11.24
CA ALA A 126 20.80 2.14 11.09
C ALA A 126 20.82 1.41 9.76
N ALA A 127 21.63 1.90 8.81
CA ALA A 127 22.06 1.09 7.69
C ALA A 127 22.79 -0.15 8.24
N VAL A 128 22.03 -1.20 8.55
CA VAL A 128 22.57 -2.55 8.72
C VAL A 128 23.12 -2.90 7.35
N PRO A 129 24.42 -3.21 7.19
CA PRO A 129 24.89 -3.77 5.94
C PRO A 129 24.11 -5.07 5.76
N LEU A 130 23.21 -5.10 4.78
CA LEU A 130 22.49 -6.31 4.40
C LEU A 130 23.54 -7.38 4.14
N ALA A 131 23.63 -8.35 5.06
CA ALA A 131 24.08 -9.67 4.68
C ALA A 131 23.04 -10.20 3.68
N GLU A 132 23.46 -10.20 2.42
CA GLU A 132 22.91 -10.84 1.22
C GLU A 132 21.58 -11.59 1.43
N GLY A 133 20.49 -10.91 1.06
CA GLY A 133 19.12 -11.45 1.11
C GLY A 133 18.11 -10.49 0.49
N ALA A 134 18.18 -10.35 -0.84
CA ALA A 134 17.21 -9.72 -1.75
C ALA A 134 16.75 -8.27 -1.43
N SER A 135 17.61 -7.28 -1.73
CA SER A 135 17.17 -5.92 -2.01
C SER A 135 16.51 -5.87 -3.40
N GLY A 136 15.18 -5.96 -3.46
CA GLY A 136 14.44 -5.99 -4.72
C GLY A 136 14.20 -4.63 -5.38
N PHE A 137 14.39 -3.53 -4.65
CA PHE A 137 14.06 -2.19 -5.14
C PHE A 137 15.18 -1.21 -4.81
N GLY A 138 15.82 -0.67 -5.86
CA GLY A 138 16.80 0.40 -5.73
C GLY A 138 16.16 1.70 -5.25
N ALA A 139 16.96 2.61 -4.71
CA ALA A 139 16.50 3.92 -4.23
C ALA A 139 15.90 4.80 -5.35
N GLU A 140 16.21 4.50 -6.62
CA GLU A 140 15.69 5.16 -7.80
C GLU A 140 15.11 4.14 -8.79
N VAL A 141 14.19 4.59 -9.62
CA VAL A 141 13.62 3.78 -10.71
C VAL A 141 14.72 3.47 -11.71
N ASP A 142 14.99 2.19 -11.94
CA ASP A 142 15.87 1.73 -13.01
C ASP A 142 15.14 1.87 -14.35
N PRO A 143 15.53 2.84 -15.21
CA PRO A 143 14.83 3.09 -16.46
C PRO A 143 14.93 1.89 -17.41
N GLY A 144 16.06 1.17 -17.43
CA GLY A 144 16.22 0.01 -18.30
C GLY A 144 15.32 -1.15 -17.88
N ARG A 145 15.12 -1.35 -16.58
CA ARG A 145 14.20 -2.36 -16.06
C ARG A 145 12.73 -1.94 -16.21
N ALA A 146 12.43 -0.65 -16.12
CA ALA A 146 11.10 -0.10 -16.36
C ALA A 146 10.70 -0.21 -17.85
N ASP A 147 11.61 0.13 -18.77
CA ASP A 147 11.38 0.03 -20.22
C ASP A 147 11.11 -1.41 -20.65
N ALA A 148 11.79 -2.38 -20.03
CA ALA A 148 11.64 -3.80 -20.35
C ALA A 148 10.23 -4.36 -20.08
N VAL A 149 9.46 -3.75 -19.17
CA VAL A 149 8.10 -4.21 -18.84
C VAL A 149 7.01 -3.48 -19.63
N LEU A 150 7.34 -2.35 -20.29
CA LEU A 150 6.37 -1.54 -21.04
C LEU A 150 5.61 -2.31 -22.13
N PRO A 151 6.21 -3.24 -22.90
CA PRO A 151 5.46 -4.02 -23.89
C PRO A 151 4.39 -4.90 -23.25
N VAL A 152 4.70 -5.55 -22.14
CA VAL A 152 3.77 -6.44 -21.42
C VAL A 152 2.65 -5.63 -20.77
N VAL A 153 2.99 -4.50 -20.15
CA VAL A 153 2.00 -3.57 -19.58
C VAL A 153 1.10 -3.01 -20.69
N GLY A 154 1.66 -2.68 -21.86
CA GLY A 154 0.91 -2.27 -23.04
C GLY A 154 -0.09 -3.33 -23.49
N LEU A 155 0.31 -4.61 -23.54
CA LEU A 155 -0.59 -5.71 -23.86
C LEU A 155 -1.71 -5.88 -22.80
N LEU A 156 -1.38 -5.82 -21.51
CA LEU A 156 -2.36 -5.93 -20.41
C LEU A 156 -3.37 -4.78 -20.40
N LEU A 157 -2.93 -3.58 -20.78
CA LEU A 157 -3.77 -2.39 -20.89
C LEU A 157 -4.48 -2.28 -22.25
N GLY A 158 -4.30 -3.24 -23.15
CA GLY A 158 -4.92 -3.23 -24.48
C GLY A 158 -4.36 -2.15 -25.43
N LEU A 159 -3.15 -1.64 -25.16
CA LEU A 159 -2.41 -0.67 -25.97
C LEU A 159 -1.58 -1.35 -27.09
N GLY A 160 -1.92 -2.60 -27.44
CA GLY A 160 -1.16 -3.44 -28.36
C GLY A 160 -1.04 -2.87 -29.78
N ASP A 161 0.22 -2.76 -30.20
CA ASP A 161 0.76 -2.79 -31.58
C ASP A 161 0.58 -1.53 -32.45
N GLY A 162 1.40 -0.50 -32.16
CA GLY A 162 1.48 0.72 -32.99
C GLY A 162 2.87 1.16 -33.47
N SER A 163 3.98 0.48 -33.14
CA SER A 163 5.30 1.02 -33.49
C SER A 163 6.44 0.00 -33.53
N ALA A 164 6.43 -0.90 -34.52
CA ALA A 164 7.64 -1.57 -35.00
C ALA A 164 7.55 -1.95 -36.50
N GLY A 165 6.82 -1.16 -37.28
CA GLY A 165 6.50 -1.46 -38.67
C GLY A 165 6.72 -0.30 -39.62
N GLU A 166 7.78 0.48 -39.48
CA GLU A 166 8.18 1.46 -40.50
C GLU A 166 9.67 1.85 -40.35
N ARG A 167 10.57 0.90 -40.62
CA ARG A 167 11.90 1.27 -41.16
C ARG A 167 11.83 1.09 -42.66
N GLY A 168 11.38 2.16 -43.31
CA GLY A 168 11.31 2.31 -44.74
C GLY A 168 12.61 1.88 -45.41
N ALA A 169 12.43 1.01 -46.40
CA ALA A 169 13.37 0.76 -47.46
C ALA A 169 13.69 2.06 -48.21
N GLY A 170 14.94 2.15 -48.68
CA GLY A 170 15.36 3.08 -49.71
C GLY A 170 16.08 4.32 -49.17
N VAL A 171 17.41 4.29 -49.26
CA VAL A 171 18.26 5.39 -49.77
C VAL A 171 19.73 5.04 -49.48
N ARG A 172 20.46 4.61 -50.52
CA ARG A 172 21.78 5.14 -50.97
C ARG A 172 22.50 4.16 -51.90
N GLY A 173 22.80 4.64 -53.11
CA GLY A 173 23.71 3.97 -54.05
C GLY A 173 23.69 4.54 -55.46
N ASN A 174 23.64 5.86 -55.64
CA ASN A 174 23.98 6.48 -56.92
C ASN A 174 25.50 6.66 -56.98
N SER A 175 26.16 5.93 -57.85
CA SER A 175 27.52 6.23 -58.30
C SER A 175 27.56 6.20 -59.83
N LEU A 176 27.84 7.38 -60.36
CA LEU A 176 28.05 7.73 -61.75
C LEU A 176 29.39 7.20 -62.25
N THR A 177 29.38 6.48 -63.37
CA THR A 177 30.40 6.50 -64.43
C THR A 177 29.62 6.26 -65.73
N GLY A 178 29.74 7.00 -66.83
CA GLY A 178 30.79 7.92 -67.25
C GLY A 178 31.23 7.50 -68.66
N VAL A 179 30.67 8.20 -69.66
CA VAL A 179 31.24 8.48 -71.00
C VAL A 179 31.16 7.40 -72.09
N ALA A 180 30.46 7.82 -73.16
CA ALA A 180 30.57 7.59 -74.61
C ALA A 180 31.45 6.47 -75.16
#